data_AF-A0A348USK0-F1
#
_entry.id   AF-A0A348USK0-F1
#
_cell.length_a   1.000
_cell.length_b   1.000
_cell.length_c   1.000
_cell.angle_alpha   90.00
_cell.angle_beta   90.00
_cell.angle_gamma   90.00
#
_symmetry.space_group_name_H-M   'P 1'
#
loop_
_entity.id
_entity.type
_entity.pdbx_description
1 polymer ?
#
loop_
_entity_poly.entity_id
_entity_poly.type
_entity_poly.pdbx_seq_one_letter_code
_entity_poly.pdbx_strand_id
1 'polypeptide(L)'
;MKRWIAFWNILIKDFRTYYLKPPNISWGLMFPLAWTGMFFIKSGSGLESISSILPGVIALSILFGTTSLLAVTVTFEKKNRSFERLLLAPIPLELLMLAKT
;
A
#
# COMPACT_ATOMS: atom_id res chain seq x y z
N MET A 1 -15.30 24.00 -1.11
CA MET A 1 -14.26 24.13 -0.07
C MET A 1 -14.24 23.00 0.97
N LYS A 2 -15.36 22.46 1.48
CA LYS A 2 -15.32 21.39 2.53
C LYS A 2 -14.90 19.98 2.04
N ARG A 3 -15.13 19.63 0.77
CA ARG A 3 -14.84 18.27 0.22
C ARG A 3 -13.34 17.94 0.18
N TRP A 4 -12.50 18.90 -0.18
CA TRP A 4 -11.05 18.73 -0.21
C TRP A 4 -10.46 18.47 1.17
N ILE A 5 -10.99 19.17 2.19
CA ILE A 5 -10.60 18.96 3.59
C ILE A 5 -10.99 17.55 4.05
N ALA A 6 -12.19 17.09 3.71
CA ALA A 6 -12.63 15.73 4.03
C ALA A 6 -11.73 14.68 3.36
N PHE A 7 -11.42 14.86 2.07
CA PHE A 7 -10.52 13.98 1.32
C PHE A 7 -9.14 13.85 1.98
N TRP A 8 -8.46 14.97 2.24
CA TRP A 8 -7.14 14.94 2.87
C TRP A 8 -7.14 14.34 4.28
N ASN A 9 -8.18 14.61 5.08
CA ASN A 9 -8.26 14.04 6.42
C ASN A 9 -8.47 12.53 6.38
N ILE A 10 -9.27 12.01 5.44
CA ILE A 10 -9.43 10.56 5.25
C ILE A 10 -8.09 9.93 4.83
N LEU A 11 -7.39 10.55 3.86
CA LEU A 11 -6.09 10.09 3.39
C LEU A 11 -5.03 10.06 4.49
N ILE A 12 -4.86 11.17 5.22
CA ILE A 12 -3.89 11.28 6.32
C ILE A 12 -4.20 10.27 7.43
N LYS A 13 -5.49 10.09 7.75
CA LYS A 13 -5.94 9.07 8.69
C LYS A 13 -5.55 7.68 8.20
N ASP A 14 -5.84 7.32 6.95
CA ASP A 14 -5.52 6.01 6.38
C ASP A 14 -4.00 5.77 6.42
N PHE A 15 -3.19 6.74 6.00
CA PHE A 15 -1.73 6.65 6.07
C PHE A 15 -1.21 6.38 7.48
N ARG A 16 -1.65 7.16 8.47
CA ARG A 16 -1.22 7.02 9.87
C ARG A 16 -1.72 5.73 10.53
N THR A 17 -2.93 5.32 10.19
CA THR A 17 -3.60 4.20 10.88
C THR A 17 -3.20 2.85 10.29
N TYR A 18 -3.01 2.78 8.97
CA TYR A 18 -2.86 1.52 8.24
C TYR A 18 -1.51 1.44 7.52
N TYR A 19 -1.09 2.48 6.80
CA TYR A 19 0.06 2.38 5.88
C TYR A 19 1.40 2.43 6.63
N LEU A 20 1.50 3.28 7.67
CA LEU A 20 2.71 3.44 8.47
C LEU A 20 2.91 2.35 9.53
N LYS A 21 2.13 1.26 9.47
CA LYS A 21 2.29 0.15 10.41
C LYS A 21 3.54 -0.66 10.07
N PRO A 22 4.30 -1.12 11.09
CA PRO A 22 5.54 -1.85 10.87
C PRO A 22 5.40 -3.05 9.90
N PRO A 23 4.32 -3.86 9.95
CA PRO A 23 4.15 -4.94 8.99
C PRO A 23 4.10 -4.47 7.53
N ASN A 24 3.44 -3.35 7.24
CA ASN A 24 3.29 -2.84 5.87
C ASN A 24 4.59 -2.24 5.33
N ILE A 25 5.29 -1.47 6.15
CA ILE A 25 6.60 -0.90 5.78
C ILE A 25 7.63 -2.03 5.63
N SER A 26 7.71 -2.92 6.63
CA SER A 26 8.72 -3.98 6.65
C SER A 26 8.52 -4.98 5.53
N TRP A 27 7.32 -5.57 5.37
CA TRP A 27 7.10 -6.56 4.32
C TRP A 27 7.08 -5.96 2.92
N GLY A 28 6.53 -4.74 2.77
CA GLY A 28 6.49 -4.03 1.49
C GLY A 28 7.88 -3.68 0.94
N LEU A 29 8.86 -3.42 1.81
CA LEU A 29 10.25 -3.15 1.41
C LEU A 29 11.13 -4.41 1.40
N MET A 30 10.95 -5.32 2.35
CA MET A 30 11.79 -6.51 2.44
C MET A 30 11.57 -7.48 1.29
N PHE A 31 10.33 -7.65 0.82
CA PHE A 31 10.06 -8.59 -0.26
C PHE A 31 10.75 -8.19 -1.58
N PRO A 32 10.63 -6.94 -2.08
CA PRO A 32 11.36 -6.47 -3.26
C PRO A 32 12.88 -6.58 -3.10
N LEU A 33 13.41 -6.15 -1.96
CA LEU A 33 14.85 -6.11 -1.70
C LEU A 33 15.44 -7.52 -1.62
N ALA A 34 14.79 -8.43 -0.88
CA ALA A 34 15.22 -9.82 -0.77
C ALA A 34 15.17 -10.52 -2.12
N TRP A 35 14.11 -10.30 -2.92
CA TRP A 35 13.98 -10.92 -4.23
C TRP A 35 15.03 -10.41 -5.23
N THR A 36 15.26 -9.10 -5.22
CA THR A 36 16.33 -8.48 -6.02
C THR A 36 17.69 -9.07 -5.62
N GLY A 37 17.98 -9.13 -4.31
CA GLY A 37 19.22 -9.70 -3.79
C GLY A 37 19.41 -11.18 -4.14
N MET A 38 18.36 -12.00 -4.03
CA MET A 38 18.42 -13.41 -4.47
C MET A 38 18.71 -13.53 -5.96
N PHE A 39 18.13 -12.65 -6.78
CA PHE A 39 18.39 -12.66 -8.21
C PHE A 39 19.84 -12.29 -8.52
N PHE A 40 20.39 -11.28 -7.82
CA PHE A 40 21.80 -10.92 -7.89
C PHE A 40 22.73 -12.11 -7.60
N ILE A 41 22.46 -12.83 -6.51
CA ILE A 41 23.25 -14.00 -6.11
C ILE A 41 23.14 -15.12 -7.16
N LYS A 42 21.93 -15.35 -7.70
CA LYS A 42 21.67 -16.44 -8.66
C LYS A 42 22.23 -16.16 -10.06
N SER A 43 22.19 -14.91 -10.52
CA SER A 43 22.49 -14.61 -11.92
C SER A 43 23.99 -14.60 -12.21
N GLY A 44 24.85 -14.29 -11.22
CA GLY A 44 26.31 -14.22 -11.39
C GLY A 44 26.81 -13.23 -12.46
N SER A 45 25.89 -12.60 -13.21
CA SER A 45 26.10 -11.62 -14.24
C SER A 45 26.02 -10.23 -13.62
N GLY A 46 26.92 -9.34 -14.03
CA GLY A 46 27.06 -8.00 -13.46
C GLY A 46 25.80 -7.13 -13.59
N LEU A 47 25.94 -5.86 -13.17
CA LEU A 47 24.85 -4.88 -13.10
C LEU A 47 24.05 -4.70 -14.41
N GLU A 48 24.58 -5.11 -15.57
CA GLU A 48 23.92 -5.04 -16.87
C GLU A 48 22.64 -5.88 -16.95
N SER A 49 22.58 -7.03 -16.27
CA SER A 49 21.40 -7.90 -16.30
C SER A 49 20.21 -7.32 -15.55
N ILE A 50 20.43 -6.47 -14.54
CA ILE A 50 19.39 -5.90 -13.68
C ILE A 50 18.32 -5.18 -14.49
N SER A 51 18.72 -4.43 -15.51
CA SER A 51 17.82 -3.65 -16.36
C SER A 51 16.73 -4.52 -17.01
N SER A 52 17.06 -5.78 -17.33
CA SER A 52 16.11 -6.75 -17.91
C SER A 52 15.11 -7.34 -16.89
N ILE A 53 15.46 -7.34 -15.61
CA ILE A 53 14.69 -7.97 -14.53
C ILE A 53 13.91 -6.94 -13.70
N LEU A 54 14.37 -5.69 -13.70
CA LEU A 54 13.79 -4.58 -12.96
C LEU A 54 12.27 -4.45 -13.18
N PRO A 55 11.73 -4.54 -14.42
CA PRO A 55 10.29 -4.45 -14.62
C PRO A 55 9.52 -5.59 -13.94
N GLY A 56 10.05 -6.81 -13.95
CA GLY A 56 9.43 -7.98 -13.31
C GLY A 56 9.45 -7.87 -11.79
N VAL A 57 10.56 -7.40 -11.22
CA VAL A 57 10.66 -7.13 -9.78
C VAL A 57 9.71 -6.03 -9.36
N ILE A 58 9.61 -4.94 -10.13
CA ILE A 58 8.66 -3.85 -9.87
C ILE A 58 7.21 -4.38 -9.89
N ALA A 59 6.85 -5.17 -10.91
CA ALA A 59 5.51 -5.75 -11.01
C ALA A 59 5.17 -6.66 -9.82
N LEU A 60 6.09 -7.54 -9.42
CA LEU A 60 5.94 -8.39 -8.23
C LEU A 60 5.85 -7.54 -6.96
N SER A 61 6.67 -6.50 -6.83
CA SER A 61 6.67 -5.60 -5.67
C SER A 61 5.34 -4.87 -5.53
N ILE A 62 4.76 -4.39 -6.63
CA ILE A 62 3.45 -3.74 -6.63
C ILE A 62 2.35 -4.76 -6.29
N LEU A 63 2.37 -5.96 -6.88
CA LEU A 63 1.37 -7.01 -6.61
C LEU A 63 1.39 -7.44 -5.13
N PHE A 64 2.56 -7.76 -4.60
CA PHE A 64 2.72 -8.19 -3.21
C PHE A 64 2.50 -7.03 -2.22
N GLY A 65 2.96 -5.83 -2.56
CA GLY A 65 2.76 -4.63 -1.75
C GLY A 65 1.28 -4.28 -1.61
N THR A 66 0.53 -4.26 -2.72
CA THR A 66 -0.91 -3.95 -2.72
C THR A 66 -1.74 -4.99 -1.99
N THR A 67 -1.46 -6.29 -2.18
CA THR A 67 -2.18 -7.38 -1.49
C THR A 67 -1.90 -7.40 0.02
N SER A 68 -0.64 -7.22 0.43
CA SER A 68 -0.25 -7.12 1.84
C SER A 68 -0.94 -5.93 2.53
N LEU A 69 -0.91 -4.77 1.88
CA LEU A 69 -1.54 -3.57 2.39
C LEU A 69 -3.06 -3.72 2.53
N LEU A 70 -3.71 -4.36 1.55
CA LEU A 70 -5.14 -4.64 1.59
C LEU A 70 -5.51 -5.55 2.77
N ALA A 71 -4.74 -6.63 3.01
CA ALA A 71 -4.98 -7.54 4.12
C ALA A 71 -4.90 -6.83 5.50
N VAL A 72 -3.92 -5.95 5.67
CA VAL A 72 -3.74 -5.17 6.91
C VAL A 72 -4.80 -4.07 7.03
N THR A 73 -5.12 -3.36 5.95
CA THR A 73 -6.11 -2.27 6.00
C THR A 73 -7.51 -2.80 6.33
N VAL A 74 -7.94 -3.88 5.68
CA VAL A 74 -9.27 -4.48 5.94
C VAL A 74 -9.41 -4.97 7.38
N THR A 75 -8.36 -5.58 7.94
CA THR A 75 -8.40 -6.07 9.33
C THR A 75 -8.50 -4.92 10.33
N PHE A 76 -7.73 -3.85 10.14
CA PHE A 76 -7.80 -2.67 11.02
C PHE A 76 -9.08 -1.86 10.82
N GLU A 77 -9.61 -1.77 9.61
CA GLU A 77 -10.89 -1.10 9.35
C GLU A 77 -12.06 -1.81 10.03
N LYS A 78 -12.12 -3.15 9.91
CA LYS A 78 -13.11 -3.97 10.61
C LYS A 78 -12.98 -3.83 12.12
N LYS A 79 -11.75 -3.86 12.66
CA LYS A 79 -11.50 -3.69 14.09
C LYS A 79 -11.94 -2.32 14.62
N ASN A 80 -11.64 -1.25 13.88
CA ASN A 80 -11.92 0.12 14.31
C ASN A 80 -13.31 0.62 13.90
N ARG A 81 -14.09 -0.17 13.13
CA ARG A 81 -15.36 0.25 12.51
C ARG A 81 -15.26 1.63 11.85
N SER A 82 -14.10 1.94 11.25
CA SER A 82 -13.82 3.27 10.70
C SER A 82 -14.64 3.51 9.44
N PHE A 83 -14.86 2.47 8.64
CA PHE A 83 -15.62 2.55 7.40
C PHE A 83 -17.11 2.79 7.67
N GLU A 84 -17.70 2.05 8.59
CA GLU A 84 -19.10 2.23 9.02
C GLU A 84 -19.38 3.67 9.49
N ARG A 85 -18.46 4.26 10.26
CA ARG A 85 -18.59 5.66 10.71
C ARG A 85 -18.49 6.66 9.56
N LEU A 86 -17.66 6.39 8.55
CA LEU A 86 -17.53 7.25 7.37
C LEU A 86 -18.75 7.15 6.44
N LEU A 87 -19.41 5.99 6.38
CA LEU A 87 -20.67 5.82 5.65
C LEU A 87 -21.84 6.62 6.26
N LEU A 88 -21.81 6.85 7.58
CA LEU A 88 -22.80 7.67 8.28
C LEU A 88 -22.47 9.18 8.24
N ALA A 89 -21.25 9.54 7.84
CA ALA A 89 -20.84 10.94 7.79
C ALA A 89 -21.52 11.65 6.60
N PRO A 90 -21.83 12.96 6.71
CA PRO A 90 -22.46 13.73 5.64
C PRO A 90 -21.44 14.08 4.53
N ILE A 91 -20.86 13.06 3.89
CA ILE A 91 -19.94 13.13 2.75
C ILE A 91 -20.51 12.32 1.59
N PRO A 92 -20.39 12.82 0.34
CA PRO A 92 -20.85 12.06 -0.82
C PRO A 92 -20.03 10.79 -1.00
N LEU A 93 -20.71 9.68 -1.35
CA LEU A 93 -20.08 8.36 -1.51
C LEU A 93 -18.93 8.37 -2.52
N GLU A 94 -19.05 9.12 -3.61
CA GLU A 94 -18.01 9.29 -4.63
C GLU A 94 -16.71 9.84 -4.05
N LEU A 95 -16.80 10.84 -3.15
CA LEU A 95 -15.64 11.41 -2.47
C LEU A 95 -15.02 10.42 -1.49
N LEU A 96 -15.86 9.65 -0.80
CA LEU A 96 -15.40 8.60 0.10
C LEU A 96 -14.66 7.50 -0.66
N MET A 97 -15.17 7.09 -1.83
CA MET A 97 -14.51 6.12 -2.70
C MET A 97 -13.16 6.66 -3.20
N LEU A 98 -13.13 7.88 -3.73
CA LEU A 98 -11.89 8.52 -4.19
C LEU A 98 -10.85 8.68 -3.08
N ALA A 99 -11.27 8.90 -1.83
CA ALA A 99 -10.36 9.04 -0.70
C ALA A 99 -9.81 7.70 -0.17
N LYS A 100 -10.35 6.56 -0.63
CA LYS A 100 -10.01 5.21 -0.15
C LYS A 100 -9.41 4.28 -1.20
N THR A 101 -9.56 4.59 -2.49
CA THR A 101 -8.84 3.95 -3.60
C THR A 101 -7.43 4.47 -3.73
#